data_AF-A0A0E4C7W4-F1
#
_entry.id   AF-A0A0E4C7W4-F1
#
_cell.length_a   1.000
_cell.length_b   1.000
_cell.length_c   1.000
_cell.angle_alpha   90.00
_cell.angle_beta   90.00
_cell.angle_gamma   90.00
#
_symmetry.space_group_name_H-M   'P 1'
#
loop_
_entity.id
_entity.type
_entity.pdbx_description
1 polymer ?
#
loop_
_entity_poly.entity_id
_entity_poly.type
_entity_poly.pdbx_seq_one_letter_code
_entity_poly.pdbx_strand_id
1 'polypeptide(L)'
;MVHYGFIESFIEELGTQYNIREIAFDRWGAVQMTQNLEGLGFTVVPFGQGFKDMSPPTKELMKLTLEERIAHGGNPVLRWMMDNIFIRTDPAGNIKPDKEKSTERIDGAVALIMALDRALRCGAGSIGSVYDERGLLLI
;
A
#
# COMPACT_ATOMS: atom_id res chain seq x y z
N MET A 1 0.91 -15.72 16.27
CA MET A 1 0.92 -14.43 16.99
C MET A 1 1.75 -13.47 16.16
N VAL A 2 1.30 -12.23 15.94
CA VAL A 2 2.07 -11.24 15.17
C VAL A 2 3.14 -10.64 16.09
N HIS A 3 4.41 -10.69 15.68
CA HIS A 3 5.53 -10.11 16.44
C HIS A 3 5.74 -8.65 16.02
N TYR A 4 5.08 -7.72 16.70
CA TYR A 4 5.16 -6.29 16.37
C TYR A 4 6.58 -5.74 16.37
N GLY A 5 7.43 -6.17 17.32
CA GLY A 5 8.84 -5.75 17.37
C GLY A 5 9.64 -6.16 16.13
N PHE A 6 9.32 -7.32 15.51
CA PHE A 6 9.96 -7.70 14.25
C PHE A 6 9.55 -6.75 13.10
N ILE A 7 8.27 -6.36 13.06
CA ILE A 7 7.79 -5.43 12.02
C ILE A 7 8.42 -4.05 12.20
N GLU A 8 8.55 -3.57 13.44
CA GLU A 8 9.21 -2.30 13.74
C GLU A 8 10.68 -2.31 13.33
N SER A 9 11.47 -3.32 13.74
CA SER A 9 12.87 -3.44 13.33
C SER A 9 13.02 -3.57 11.82
N PHE A 10 12.10 -4.27 11.15
CA PHE A 10 12.12 -4.40 9.69
C PHE A 10 11.84 -3.06 8.99
N ILE A 11 10.88 -2.27 9.50
CA ILE A 11 10.62 -0.92 8.98
C ILE A 11 11.81 0.01 9.22
N GLU A 12 12.45 -0.08 10.39
CA GLU A 12 13.67 0.67 10.70
C GLU A 12 14.79 0.34 9.71
N GLU A 13 15.04 -0.95 9.44
CA GLU A 13 16.03 -1.38 8.44
C GLU A 13 15.69 -0.83 7.05
N LEU A 14 14.43 -0.89 6.63
CA LEU A 14 13.99 -0.28 5.37
C LEU A 14 14.21 1.24 5.35
N GLY A 15 14.07 1.93 6.49
CA GLY A 15 14.36 3.36 6.63
C GLY A 15 15.84 3.72 6.41
N THR A 16 16.76 2.75 6.59
CA THR A 16 18.18 2.93 6.24
C THR A 16 18.46 2.81 4.75
N GLN A 17 17.61 2.09 4.01
CA GLN A 17 17.77 1.82 2.58
C GLN A 17 16.96 2.77 1.70
N TYR A 18 15.80 3.20 2.19
CA TYR A 18 14.83 4.01 1.47
C TYR A 18 14.52 5.30 2.22
N ASN A 19 14.31 6.40 1.48
CA ASN A 19 13.73 7.61 2.03
C ASN A 19 12.21 7.42 2.19
N ILE A 20 11.80 6.72 3.25
CA ILE A 20 10.40 6.46 3.57
C ILE A 20 9.72 7.80 3.88
N ARG A 21 8.90 8.28 2.95
CA ARG A 21 8.18 9.55 3.10
C ARG A 21 7.04 9.42 4.11
N GLU A 22 6.20 8.40 3.92
CA GLU A 22 5.02 8.18 4.74
C GLU A 22 4.68 6.69 4.80
N ILE A 23 4.12 6.26 5.93
CA ILE A 23 3.64 4.90 6.16
C ILE A 23 2.14 4.97 6.39
N ALA A 24 1.34 4.44 5.46
CA ALA A 24 -0.10 4.31 5.66
C ALA A 24 -0.43 3.10 6.54
N PHE A 25 -1.37 3.26 7.48
CA PHE A 25 -1.84 2.17 8.34
C PHE A 25 -3.37 2.18 8.47
N ASP A 26 -3.97 1.01 8.77
CA ASP A 26 -5.40 0.94 9.07
C ASP A 26 -5.68 1.54 10.46
N ARG A 27 -6.47 2.62 10.48
CA ARG A 27 -6.81 3.38 11.69
C ARG A 27 -7.48 2.59 12.82
N TRP A 28 -8.07 1.43 12.52
CA TRP A 28 -8.75 0.60 13.53
C TRP A 28 -7.79 -0.36 14.26
N GLY A 29 -6.51 -0.40 13.89
CA GLY A 29 -5.50 -1.26 14.51
C GLY A 29 -4.17 -0.55 14.77
N ALA A 30 -3.30 -1.23 15.52
CA ALA A 30 -1.88 -0.92 15.63
C ALA A 30 -1.48 0.43 16.29
N VAL A 31 -2.31 0.99 17.18
CA VAL A 31 -2.03 2.26 17.89
C VAL A 31 -0.64 2.29 18.55
N GLN A 32 -0.24 1.22 19.24
CA GLN A 32 1.08 1.14 19.87
C GLN A 32 2.23 1.15 18.85
N MET A 33 2.07 0.44 17.74
CA MET A 33 3.07 0.39 16.68
C MET A 33 3.19 1.75 15.98
N THR A 34 2.09 2.46 15.78
CA THR A 34 2.09 3.83 15.25
C THR A 34 2.92 4.76 16.14
N GLN A 35 2.70 4.72 17.46
CA GLN A 35 3.49 5.53 18.40
C GLN A 35 4.98 5.18 18.38
N ASN A 36 5.31 3.89 18.28
CA ASN A 36 6.70 3.44 18.21
C ASN A 36 7.38 3.94 16.92
N LEU A 37 6.71 3.81 15.77
CA LEU A 37 7.20 4.29 14.49
C LEU A 37 7.35 5.82 14.44
N GLU A 38 6.40 6.56 15.01
CA GLU A 38 6.52 8.01 15.18
C GLU A 38 7.72 8.37 16.08
N GLY A 39 7.95 7.61 17.16
CA GLY A 39 9.11 7.76 18.03
C GLY A 39 10.46 7.50 17.32
N LEU A 40 10.47 6.68 16.28
CA LEU A 40 11.62 6.46 15.39
C LEU A 40 11.77 7.55 14.31
N GLY A 41 10.86 8.53 14.26
CA GLY A 41 10.89 9.64 13.32
C GLY A 41 10.16 9.39 11.98
N PHE A 42 9.44 8.28 11.84
CA PHE A 42 8.61 8.04 10.65
C PHE A 42 7.33 8.88 10.67
N THR A 43 6.91 9.33 9.48
CA THR A 43 5.58 9.94 9.32
C THR A 43 4.57 8.84 9.06
N VAL A 44 3.66 8.62 10.00
CA VAL A 44 2.66 7.56 9.93
C VAL A 44 1.28 8.19 9.71
N VAL A 45 0.53 7.69 8.71
CA VAL A 45 -0.72 8.32 8.26
C VAL A 45 -1.89 7.35 8.37
N PRO A 46 -2.95 7.67 9.14
CA PRO A 46 -4.11 6.81 9.25
C PRO A 46 -4.88 6.76 7.93
N PHE A 47 -5.22 5.55 7.50
CA PHE A 47 -5.92 5.28 6.27
C PHE A 47 -7.28 4.62 6.55
N GLY A 48 -8.33 5.14 5.94
CA GLY A 48 -9.67 4.58 6.10
C GLY A 48 -9.93 3.40 5.17
N GLN A 49 -10.51 2.32 5.70
CA GLN A 49 -10.87 1.13 4.92
C GLN A 49 -12.24 1.23 4.20
N GLY A 50 -12.85 2.43 4.22
CA GLY A 50 -14.15 2.70 3.61
C GLY A 50 -14.05 3.11 2.14
N PHE A 51 -15.18 3.12 1.44
CA PHE A 51 -15.25 3.51 0.01
C PHE A 51 -14.65 4.88 -0.27
N LYS A 52 -14.82 5.85 0.64
CA LYS A 52 -14.30 7.22 0.48
C LYS A 52 -12.79 7.24 0.23
N ASP A 53 -12.04 6.46 1.01
CA ASP A 53 -10.58 6.49 1.00
C ASP A 53 -10.03 5.41 0.05
N MET A 54 -10.67 4.23 -0.04
CA MET A 54 -10.24 3.13 -0.91
C MET A 54 -10.55 3.32 -2.39
N SER A 55 -11.64 4.02 -2.75
CA SER A 55 -12.11 4.07 -4.15
C SER A 55 -11.14 4.77 -5.10
N PRO A 56 -10.63 5.99 -4.80
CA PRO A 56 -9.68 6.65 -5.69
C PRO A 56 -8.42 5.82 -6.01
N PRO A 57 -7.66 5.29 -5.03
CA PRO A 57 -6.46 4.49 -5.32
C PRO A 57 -6.79 3.14 -5.94
N THR A 58 -7.94 2.51 -5.63
CA THR A 58 -8.33 1.24 -6.27
C THR A 58 -8.60 1.46 -7.77
N LYS A 59 -9.28 2.56 -8.13
CA LYS A 59 -9.54 2.92 -9.54
C LYS A 59 -8.23 3.19 -10.28
N GLU A 60 -7.31 3.92 -9.66
CA GLU A 60 -6.00 4.18 -10.27
C GLU A 60 -5.17 2.90 -10.40
N LEU A 61 -5.21 2.01 -9.41
CA LEU A 61 -4.53 0.71 -9.51
C LEU A 61 -5.03 -0.09 -10.72
N MET A 62 -6.35 -0.18 -10.91
CA MET A 62 -6.94 -0.85 -12.07
C MET A 62 -6.48 -0.23 -13.39
N LYS A 63 -6.49 1.10 -13.48
CA LYS A 63 -6.01 1.84 -14.66
C LYS A 63 -4.54 1.57 -14.94
N LEU A 64 -3.66 1.71 -13.94
CA LEU A 64 -2.23 1.47 -14.09
C LEU A 64 -1.92 0.00 -14.45
N THR A 65 -2.74 -0.94 -13.99
CA THR A 65 -2.64 -2.35 -14.37
C THR A 65 -2.94 -2.54 -15.85
N LEU A 66 -4.02 -1.96 -16.35
CA LEU A 66 -4.41 -2.01 -17.77
C LEU A 66 -3.42 -1.28 -18.68
N GLU A 67 -2.78 -0.23 -18.18
CA GLU A 67 -1.71 0.50 -18.89
C GLU A 67 -0.35 -0.22 -18.80
N GLU A 68 -0.24 -1.34 -18.07
CA GLU A 68 1.02 -2.05 -17.81
C GLU A 68 2.10 -1.17 -17.13
N ARG A 69 1.66 -0.22 -16.28
CA ARG A 69 2.52 0.79 -15.62
C ARG A 69 2.84 0.47 -14.16
N ILE A 70 2.59 -0.75 -13.72
CA ILE A 70 2.89 -1.19 -12.35
C ILE A 70 4.14 -2.05 -12.35
N ALA A 71 5.19 -1.55 -11.72
CA ALA A 71 6.40 -2.31 -11.45
C ALA A 71 6.31 -3.07 -10.12
N HIS A 72 5.74 -4.29 -10.14
CA HIS A 72 5.56 -5.12 -8.94
C HIS A 72 6.52 -6.34 -8.87
N GLY A 73 7.53 -6.39 -9.76
CA GLY A 73 8.60 -7.39 -9.73
C GLY A 73 8.16 -8.84 -9.94
N GLY A 74 6.96 -9.09 -10.47
CA GLY A 74 6.46 -10.45 -10.68
C GLY A 74 6.23 -11.25 -9.39
N ASN A 75 6.07 -10.58 -8.24
CA ASN A 75 5.89 -11.24 -6.94
C ASN A 75 4.74 -12.27 -6.98
N PRO A 76 5.02 -13.59 -6.79
CA PRO A 76 4.02 -14.64 -6.94
C PRO A 76 2.93 -14.59 -5.86
N VAL A 77 3.25 -14.09 -4.67
CA VAL A 77 2.28 -13.92 -3.58
C VAL A 77 1.34 -12.77 -3.90
N LEU A 78 1.85 -11.65 -4.40
CA LEU A 78 1.01 -10.53 -4.83
C LEU A 78 0.10 -10.94 -6.00
N ARG A 79 0.63 -11.68 -6.98
CA ARG A 79 -0.16 -12.23 -8.08
C ARG A 79 -1.31 -13.08 -7.56
N TRP A 80 -1.02 -14.05 -6.69
CA TRP A 80 -2.04 -14.90 -6.08
C TRP A 80 -3.08 -14.08 -5.30
N MET A 81 -2.67 -13.06 -4.54
CA MET A 81 -3.59 -12.18 -3.83
C MET A 81 -4.49 -11.37 -4.78
N MET A 82 -3.98 -10.96 -5.94
CA MET A 82 -4.77 -10.31 -6.99
C MET A 82 -5.75 -11.29 -7.65
N ASP A 83 -5.40 -12.57 -7.80
CA ASP A 83 -6.32 -13.59 -8.31
C ASP A 83 -7.49 -13.87 -7.33
N ASN A 84 -7.28 -13.61 -6.04
CA ASN A 84 -8.29 -13.84 -4.99
C ASN A 84 -9.24 -12.67 -4.77
N ILE A 85 -8.90 -11.47 -5.26
CA ILE A 85 -9.55 -10.24 -4.83
C ILE A 85 -10.98 -10.11 -5.35
N PHE A 86 -11.92 -9.81 -4.46
CA PHE A 86 -13.27 -9.39 -4.83
C PHE A 86 -13.40 -7.87 -4.69
N ILE A 87 -13.84 -7.19 -5.75
CA ILE A 87 -14.13 -5.76 -5.74
C ILE A 87 -15.63 -5.53 -5.52
N ARG A 88 -15.96 -4.84 -4.43
CA ARG A 88 -17.32 -4.39 -4.16
C ARG A 88 -17.52 -3.00 -4.72
N THR A 89 -18.69 -2.79 -5.32
CA THR A 89 -19.14 -1.49 -5.81
C THR A 89 -20.32 -1.01 -4.97
N ASP A 90 -20.32 0.26 -4.55
CA ASP A 90 -21.45 0.90 -3.89
C ASP A 90 -22.45 1.50 -4.91
N PRO A 91 -23.66 1.94 -4.49
CA PRO A 91 -24.63 2.55 -5.40
C PRO A 91 -24.16 3.85 -6.08
N ALA A 92 -23.13 4.51 -5.54
CA ALA A 92 -22.55 5.72 -6.12
C ALA A 92 -21.41 5.41 -7.12
N GLY A 93 -21.12 4.13 -7.39
CA GLY A 93 -20.06 3.70 -8.30
C GLY A 93 -18.65 3.80 -7.69
N ASN A 94 -18.54 3.90 -6.36
CA ASN A 94 -17.26 3.74 -5.68
C ASN A 94 -16.93 2.27 -5.55
N ILE A 95 -15.64 1.95 -5.62
CA ILE A 95 -15.16 0.58 -5.52
C ILE A 95 -14.24 0.41 -4.32
N LYS A 96 -14.16 -0.79 -3.77
CA LYS A 96 -13.12 -1.15 -2.80
C LYS A 96 -12.93 -2.67 -2.78
N PRO A 97 -11.75 -3.17 -2.34
CA PRO A 97 -11.60 -4.57 -1.98
C PRO A 97 -12.57 -4.99 -0.88
N ASP A 98 -13.12 -6.18 -1.00
CA ASP A 98 -13.96 -6.81 0.02
C ASP A 98 -13.30 -8.10 0.51
N LYS A 99 -12.69 -8.02 1.69
CA LYS A 99 -11.97 -9.14 2.31
C LYS A 99 -12.88 -10.30 2.66
N GLU A 100 -14.15 -10.05 2.99
CA GLU A 100 -15.09 -11.10 3.38
C GLU A 100 -15.59 -11.90 2.17
N LYS A 101 -15.65 -11.26 1.00
CA LYS A 101 -16.07 -11.91 -0.26
C LYS A 101 -14.92 -12.45 -1.10
N SER A 102 -13.68 -12.02 -0.81
CA SER A 102 -12.50 -12.55 -1.49
C SER A 102 -12.31 -14.02 -1.13
N THR A 103 -11.79 -14.82 -2.06
CA THR A 103 -11.66 -16.27 -1.87
C THR A 103 -10.64 -16.62 -0.79
N GLU A 104 -9.58 -15.82 -0.70
CA GLU A 104 -8.43 -16.03 0.18
C GLU A 104 -7.80 -14.68 0.58
N ARG A 105 -6.56 -14.71 1.10
CA ARG A 105 -5.81 -13.52 1.53
C ARG A 105 -5.63 -12.50 0.41
N ILE A 106 -5.79 -11.24 0.78
CA ILE A 106 -5.62 -10.05 -0.09
C ILE A 106 -4.81 -8.94 0.58
N ASP A 107 -4.13 -9.23 1.70
CA ASP A 107 -3.49 -8.21 2.54
C ASP A 107 -2.44 -7.40 1.76
N GLY A 108 -1.69 -8.04 0.87
CA GLY A 108 -0.73 -7.36 -0.02
C GLY A 108 -1.37 -6.49 -1.09
N ALA A 109 -2.54 -6.87 -1.61
CA ALA A 109 -3.30 -6.04 -2.55
C ALA A 109 -3.85 -4.78 -1.86
N VAL A 110 -4.37 -4.94 -0.64
CA VAL A 110 -4.83 -3.81 0.19
C VAL A 110 -3.66 -2.89 0.55
N ALA A 111 -2.51 -3.45 0.95
CA ALA A 111 -1.30 -2.68 1.22
C ALA A 111 -0.83 -1.88 0.00
N LEU A 112 -0.88 -2.48 -1.20
CA LEU A 112 -0.55 -1.79 -2.45
C LEU A 112 -1.48 -0.61 -2.73
N ILE A 113 -2.79 -0.78 -2.52
CA ILE A 113 -3.79 0.29 -2.69
C ILE A 113 -3.52 1.44 -1.71
N MET A 114 -3.22 1.13 -0.46
CA MET A 114 -2.88 2.14 0.56
C MET A 114 -1.58 2.89 0.21
N ALA A 115 -0.55 2.16 -0.24
CA ALA A 115 0.71 2.76 -0.68
C ALA A 115 0.49 3.66 -1.91
N LEU A 116 -0.33 3.23 -2.87
CA LEU A 116 -0.65 4.02 -4.06
C LEU A 116 -1.38 5.32 -3.70
N ASP A 117 -2.30 5.31 -2.73
CA ASP A 117 -2.93 6.56 -2.28
C ASP A 117 -1.91 7.59 -1.76
N ARG A 118 -0.95 7.14 -0.94
CA ARG A 118 0.11 8.03 -0.44
C ARG A 118 0.98 8.56 -1.57
N ALA A 119 1.33 7.70 -2.51
CA ALA A 119 2.09 8.11 -3.70
C ALA A 119 1.33 9.17 -4.53
N LEU A 120 0.01 9.00 -4.73
CA LEU A 120 -0.81 9.95 -5.49
C LEU A 120 -0.96 11.30 -4.78
N ARG A 121 -1.09 11.31 -3.46
CA ARG A 121 -1.25 12.55 -2.68
C ARG A 121 0.05 13.33 -2.52
N CYS A 122 1.18 12.63 -2.39
CA CYS A 122 2.48 13.25 -2.11
C CYS A 122 3.35 13.41 -3.37
N GLY A 123 3.00 12.76 -4.49
CA GLY A 123 3.76 12.78 -5.75
C GLY A 123 3.60 14.03 -6.62
N ALA A 124 2.92 15.08 -6.14
CA ALA A 124 2.65 16.29 -6.93
C ALA A 124 3.87 17.22 -7.15
N GLY A 125 5.03 16.92 -6.57
CA GLY A 125 6.28 17.64 -6.82
C GLY A 125 7.18 16.84 -7.75
N SER A 126 7.20 17.18 -9.05
CA SER A 126 8.03 16.48 -10.04
C SER A 126 9.52 16.70 -9.79
N ILE A 127 10.13 15.73 -9.11
CA ILE A 127 11.54 15.41 -9.29
C ILE A 127 11.49 14.01 -9.89
N GLY A 128 12.08 13.80 -11.07
CA GLY A 128 11.94 12.57 -11.86
C GLY A 128 12.09 11.27 -11.04
N SER A 129 11.54 10.18 -11.55
CA SER A 129 11.60 8.91 -10.84
C SER A 129 13.04 8.40 -10.84
N VAL A 130 13.56 7.97 -9.68
CA VAL A 130 14.89 7.33 -9.58
C VAL A 130 14.95 6.07 -10.48
N TYR A 131 13.79 5.46 -10.78
CA TYR A 131 13.70 4.33 -11.69
C TYR A 131 13.91 4.72 -13.16
N ASP A 132 13.73 5.98 -13.54
CA ASP A 132 13.94 6.45 -14.92
C ASP A 132 15.43 6.36 -15.29
N GLU A 133 16.32 6.56 -14.33
CA GLU A 133 17.78 6.46 -14.52
C GLU A 133 18.33 5.08 -14.12
N ARG A 134 17.90 4.56 -12.96
CA ARG A 134 18.49 3.35 -12.36
C ARG A 134 17.78 2.05 -12.74
N GLY A 135 16.52 2.11 -13.15
CA GLY A 135 15.66 0.93 -13.25
C GLY A 135 15.34 0.27 -11.89
N LEU A 136 14.68 -0.89 -11.93
CA LEU A 136 14.34 -1.67 -10.74
C LEU A 136 15.58 -2.40 -10.20
N LEU A 137 15.80 -2.31 -8.88
CA LEU A 137 16.76 -3.17 -8.22
C LEU A 137 16.10 -4.54 -7.96
N LEU A 138 16.68 -5.57 -8.54
CA LEU A 138 16.36 -6.96 -8.21
C LEU A 138 17.32 -7.36 -7.08
N ILE A 139 16.76 -7.56 -5.89
CA ILE A 139 17.47 -7.99 -4.68
C ILE A 139 17.13 -9.45 -4.39
#